data_AF-A0A8K0QK50-F1
#
_entry.id   AF-A0A8K0QK50-F1
#
_cell.length_a   1.000
_cell.length_b   1.000
_cell.length_c   1.000
_cell.angle_alpha   90.00
_cell.angle_beta   90.00
_cell.angle_gamma   90.00
#
_symmetry.space_group_name_H-M   'P 1'
#
loop_
_entity.id
_entity.type
_entity.pdbx_description
1 polymer ?
#
loop_
_entity_poly.entity_id
_entity_poly.type
_entity_poly.pdbx_seq_one_letter_code
_entity_poly.pdbx_strand_id
1 'polypeptide(L)'
;MAPDLPEKRPRGRPRKTPTPTPDADADAAAASTQPKRGRGRPKKTQPDPNTESNPQSNPEIDPRPQGSSLDTQRKRPKLVGPTKEERAFIERMNKAFEDVGLELRRKAMKVMATKLKPFEENTLGDVIGPDIVYDDEMERSWTESPELAGLNMRHGPVMAVWKICLRMFRCSPLAIITPLNALAYQPMTPTARRAPMAELSGFWGQTFCANLARIMSHSVWEGDPMLFMMALQFAVICRTDDRRVWKMPDAATCEALTNLRKAMDSAKEERLPLCIHKMHQDARDKAGDDKLRPGIHSNLMDHLARLIEVEEGSHPTEFQGFPVYAVNAQDLEMIQTAIDTYSDNSGFPLLLPTAMAYEGFISCRATNDVPRGKEQLIRFCRREFLDQKKMMQDILADSGGISPQP
;
A
#
# COMPACT_ATOMS: atom_id res chain seq x y z
N MET A 1 -50.95 43.25 4.44
CA MET A 1 -49.71 43.98 4.06
C MET A 1 -48.65 42.95 3.69
N ALA A 2 -47.78 43.24 2.74
CA ALA A 2 -46.82 42.27 2.19
C ALA A 2 -45.47 42.32 2.94
N PRO A 3 -44.72 41.20 3.00
CA PRO A 3 -43.33 41.19 3.44
C PRO A 3 -42.37 41.60 2.30
N ASP A 4 -41.33 42.37 2.63
CA ASP A 4 -40.33 42.83 1.66
C ASP A 4 -39.39 41.72 1.16
N LEU A 5 -38.90 41.88 -0.07
CA LEU A 5 -37.92 41.00 -0.70
C LEU A 5 -36.52 41.66 -0.71
N PRO A 6 -35.47 41.01 -0.17
CA PRO A 6 -34.12 41.56 -0.19
C PRO A 6 -33.51 41.61 -1.61
N GLU A 7 -32.87 42.73 -1.91
CA GLU A 7 -32.41 43.14 -3.24
C GLU A 7 -31.15 42.37 -3.74
N LYS A 8 -31.17 41.94 -5.01
CA LYS A 8 -30.06 41.19 -5.63
C LYS A 8 -28.96 42.11 -6.17
N ARG A 9 -27.88 42.32 -5.40
CA ARG A 9 -26.69 43.05 -5.86
C ARG A 9 -25.90 42.27 -6.93
N PRO A 10 -25.46 42.90 -8.04
CA PRO A 10 -24.78 42.22 -9.14
C PRO A 10 -23.30 41.88 -8.83
N ARG A 11 -22.79 40.84 -9.49
CA ARG A 11 -21.41 40.34 -9.31
C ARG A 11 -20.37 41.24 -9.98
N GLY A 12 -19.67 42.07 -9.21
CA GLY A 12 -18.50 42.83 -9.68
C GLY A 12 -17.33 41.92 -10.07
N ARG A 13 -16.79 42.11 -11.27
CA ARG A 13 -15.66 41.34 -11.81
C ARG A 13 -14.38 42.18 -11.70
N PRO A 14 -13.34 41.75 -10.94
CA PRO A 14 -12.11 42.52 -10.81
C PRO A 14 -11.44 42.75 -12.17
N ARG A 15 -11.20 44.02 -12.54
CA ARG A 15 -10.33 44.39 -13.66
C ARG A 15 -8.89 44.53 -13.14
N LYS A 16 -7.92 44.13 -13.97
CA LYS A 16 -6.51 44.49 -13.77
C LYS A 16 -6.26 45.87 -14.38
N THR A 17 -5.47 46.70 -13.71
CA THR A 17 -4.87 47.93 -14.26
C THR A 17 -3.43 48.06 -13.74
N PRO A 18 -2.43 48.31 -14.60
CA PRO A 18 -1.02 48.46 -14.20
C PRO A 18 -0.61 49.94 -14.08
N THR A 19 0.41 50.24 -13.26
CA THR A 19 1.26 51.47 -13.27
C THR A 19 2.36 51.31 -12.18
N PRO A 20 3.46 52.10 -12.17
CA PRO A 20 4.63 51.83 -13.03
C PRO A 20 5.97 51.75 -12.25
N THR A 21 7.08 51.47 -12.96
CA THR A 21 8.46 51.81 -12.54
C THR A 21 9.01 52.91 -13.46
N PRO A 22 9.80 53.84 -12.90
CA PRO A 22 11.27 53.86 -13.03
C PRO A 22 11.95 53.96 -11.62
N ASP A 23 13.27 53.92 -11.39
CA ASP A 23 14.52 53.66 -12.14
C ASP A 23 15.65 53.35 -11.09
N ALA A 24 16.92 53.00 -11.35
CA ALA A 24 17.75 52.80 -12.55
C ALA A 24 18.77 51.64 -12.31
N ASP A 25 19.80 51.52 -13.17
CA ASP A 25 21.07 50.77 -13.01
C ASP A 25 20.96 49.24 -12.77
N ALA A 26 20.92 48.36 -13.79
CA ALA A 26 21.82 48.11 -14.93
C ALA A 26 23.08 47.27 -14.61
N ASP A 27 23.14 46.04 -15.15
CA ASP A 27 24.04 45.77 -16.29
C ASP A 27 23.57 44.55 -17.13
N ALA A 28 24.26 44.25 -18.22
CA ALA A 28 23.89 43.32 -19.31
C ALA A 28 24.10 41.80 -18.96
N ALA A 29 23.71 40.81 -19.79
CA ALA A 29 23.46 40.83 -21.23
C ALA A 29 22.59 39.67 -21.79
N ALA A 30 22.26 39.81 -23.08
CA ALA A 30 21.93 38.77 -24.07
C ALA A 30 20.66 37.91 -23.89
N ALA A 31 19.68 38.16 -24.76
CA ALA A 31 18.50 37.31 -24.95
C ALA A 31 18.55 36.54 -26.29
N SER A 32 17.86 35.40 -26.36
CA SER A 32 17.35 34.86 -27.64
C SER A 32 16.08 34.04 -27.40
N THR A 33 15.05 34.25 -28.22
CA THR A 33 13.75 33.56 -28.15
C THR A 33 13.31 33.09 -29.53
N GLN A 34 12.26 32.26 -29.58
CA GLN A 34 11.58 31.65 -30.75
C GLN A 34 12.02 30.19 -31.06
N PRO A 35 11.16 29.36 -31.69
CA PRO A 35 9.82 29.02 -31.21
C PRO A 35 9.51 27.51 -31.23
N LYS A 36 8.46 27.09 -30.52
CA LYS A 36 7.95 25.70 -30.57
C LYS A 36 7.47 25.31 -31.98
N ARG A 37 7.84 24.12 -32.47
CA ARG A 37 7.27 23.50 -33.68
C ARG A 37 7.05 22.00 -33.54
N GLY A 38 5.98 21.52 -34.18
CA GLY A 38 5.96 20.28 -34.97
C GLY A 38 5.99 18.93 -34.24
N ARG A 39 4.87 18.19 -34.26
CA ARG A 39 4.87 16.73 -34.06
C ARG A 39 5.62 16.04 -35.23
N GLY A 40 6.50 15.09 -34.94
CA GLY A 40 7.10 14.19 -35.92
C GLY A 40 7.17 12.76 -35.39
N ARG A 41 6.57 11.80 -36.10
CA ARG A 41 6.57 10.37 -35.74
C ARG A 41 7.63 9.65 -36.58
N PRO A 42 8.69 9.08 -35.99
CA PRO A 42 9.66 8.29 -36.77
C PRO A 42 8.99 7.10 -37.46
N LYS A 43 9.30 6.90 -38.74
CA LYS A 43 9.01 5.64 -39.45
C LYS A 43 10.17 4.66 -39.20
N LYS A 44 9.82 3.37 -39.15
CA LYS A 44 10.76 2.26 -38.95
C LYS A 44 11.38 1.87 -40.30
N THR A 45 12.68 2.05 -40.45
CA THR A 45 13.47 1.54 -41.59
C THR A 45 13.85 0.07 -41.36
N GLN A 46 13.90 -0.71 -42.43
CA GLN A 46 14.62 -1.99 -42.50
C GLN A 46 15.94 -1.78 -43.27
N PRO A 47 17.00 -2.52 -42.92
CA PRO A 47 18.11 -2.80 -43.83
C PRO A 47 17.91 -4.16 -44.53
N ASP A 48 18.26 -4.23 -45.81
CA ASP A 48 18.34 -5.48 -46.59
C ASP A 48 19.72 -6.17 -46.42
N PRO A 49 19.83 -7.49 -46.68
CA PRO A 49 21.07 -8.23 -46.55
C PRO A 49 21.91 -8.27 -47.84
N ASN A 50 23.23 -8.08 -47.71
CA ASN A 50 24.27 -8.91 -48.35
C ASN A 50 25.67 -8.30 -48.17
N THR A 51 26.61 -9.06 -47.60
CA THR A 51 28.05 -9.02 -47.95
C THR A 51 28.66 -10.35 -47.54
N GLU A 52 29.19 -11.11 -48.50
CA GLU A 52 29.95 -12.33 -48.25
C GLU A 52 31.46 -12.02 -48.21
N SER A 53 32.20 -12.66 -47.30
CA SER A 53 33.49 -13.30 -47.62
C SER A 53 34.08 -14.02 -46.39
N ASN A 54 34.65 -15.20 -46.65
CA ASN A 54 35.40 -16.08 -45.74
C ASN A 54 36.90 -16.03 -46.22
N PRO A 55 37.86 -16.89 -45.82
CA PRO A 55 37.87 -17.92 -44.76
C PRO A 55 39.13 -17.94 -43.86
N GLN A 56 39.17 -18.83 -42.84
CA GLN A 56 40.15 -19.94 -42.71
C GLN A 56 40.32 -20.44 -41.26
N SER A 57 39.93 -21.69 -40.97
CA SER A 57 40.80 -22.77 -40.43
C SER A 57 39.99 -24.00 -40.00
N ASN A 58 40.62 -25.17 -40.06
CA ASN A 58 40.20 -26.52 -39.65
C ASN A 58 41.52 -27.30 -39.32
N PRO A 59 41.57 -28.48 -38.67
CA PRO A 59 40.63 -29.62 -38.70
C PRO A 59 40.21 -30.05 -37.26
N GLU A 60 39.79 -31.27 -36.87
CA GLU A 60 39.71 -32.60 -37.52
C GLU A 60 38.73 -33.53 -36.78
N ILE A 61 38.31 -34.65 -37.42
CA ILE A 61 38.04 -36.01 -36.87
C ILE A 61 37.29 -36.87 -37.92
N ASP A 62 37.58 -38.18 -37.94
CA ASP A 62 37.16 -39.15 -38.98
C ASP A 62 36.11 -40.19 -38.43
N PRO A 63 35.69 -41.30 -39.09
CA PRO A 63 34.32 -41.37 -39.60
C PRO A 63 33.51 -42.63 -39.19
N ARG A 64 32.19 -42.51 -38.98
CA ARG A 64 31.25 -43.67 -38.93
C ARG A 64 29.76 -43.29 -39.05
N PRO A 65 28.84 -44.25 -39.30
CA PRO A 65 28.44 -44.67 -40.64
C PRO A 65 27.04 -44.16 -41.03
N GLN A 66 26.67 -44.33 -42.31
CA GLN A 66 25.35 -43.93 -42.83
C GLN A 66 24.23 -44.81 -42.25
N GLY A 67 23.46 -44.26 -41.30
CA GLY A 67 22.15 -44.78 -40.91
C GLY A 67 21.04 -44.22 -41.80
N SER A 68 20.03 -45.04 -42.11
CA SER A 68 18.93 -44.66 -43.00
C SER A 68 18.00 -43.61 -42.36
N SER A 69 17.69 -42.55 -43.10
CA SER A 69 16.74 -41.52 -42.67
C SER A 69 15.30 -42.04 -42.75
N LEU A 70 14.67 -42.18 -41.58
CA LEU A 70 13.21 -42.27 -41.45
C LEU A 70 12.71 -40.99 -40.76
N ASP A 71 12.58 -39.94 -41.57
CA ASP A 71 12.15 -38.59 -41.15
C ASP A 71 10.69 -38.58 -40.66
N THR A 72 10.50 -39.01 -39.42
CA THR A 72 9.23 -38.96 -38.70
C THR A 72 9.01 -37.57 -38.13
N GLN A 73 8.72 -36.60 -39.01
CA GLN A 73 8.36 -35.23 -38.65
C GLN A 73 7.15 -35.20 -37.70
N ARG A 74 7.42 -35.20 -36.38
CA ARG A 74 6.44 -34.87 -35.33
C ARG A 74 6.02 -33.42 -35.49
N LYS A 75 5.06 -33.18 -36.39
CA LYS A 75 4.37 -31.90 -36.58
C LYS A 75 3.90 -31.40 -35.21
N ARG A 76 4.53 -30.35 -34.69
CA ARG A 76 4.06 -29.67 -33.47
C ARG A 76 2.59 -29.31 -33.69
N PRO A 77 1.67 -29.68 -32.77
CA PRO A 77 0.27 -29.32 -32.93
C PRO A 77 0.16 -27.79 -33.00
N LYS A 78 -0.45 -27.29 -34.08
CA LYS A 78 -0.76 -25.86 -34.17
C LYS A 78 -1.74 -25.54 -33.05
N LEU A 79 -1.39 -24.61 -32.15
CA LEU A 79 -2.38 -24.06 -31.22
C LEU A 79 -3.51 -23.46 -32.05
N VAL A 80 -4.70 -24.04 -31.94
CA VAL A 80 -5.91 -23.50 -32.53
C VAL A 80 -6.26 -22.26 -31.72
N GLY A 81 -6.06 -21.07 -32.31
CA GLY A 81 -6.47 -19.83 -31.67
C GLY A 81 -7.99 -19.80 -31.46
N PRO A 82 -8.50 -19.12 -30.42
CA PRO A 82 -9.89 -19.21 -29.99
C PRO A 82 -10.86 -18.94 -31.14
N THR A 83 -11.94 -19.70 -31.18
CA THR A 83 -13.04 -19.58 -32.15
C THR A 83 -13.70 -18.21 -32.09
N LYS A 84 -14.55 -17.91 -33.08
CA LYS A 84 -15.35 -16.68 -33.10
C LYS A 84 -16.30 -16.60 -31.89
N GLU A 85 -16.80 -17.75 -31.44
CA GLU A 85 -17.76 -17.86 -30.34
C GLU A 85 -17.08 -17.69 -28.98
N GLU A 86 -15.92 -18.30 -28.76
CA GLU A 86 -15.09 -18.07 -27.57
C GLU A 86 -14.65 -16.60 -27.46
N ARG A 87 -14.24 -15.96 -28.56
CA ARG A 87 -13.91 -14.52 -28.56
C ARG A 87 -15.12 -13.67 -28.17
N ALA A 88 -16.29 -13.93 -28.76
CA ALA A 88 -17.52 -13.21 -28.41
C ALA A 88 -17.99 -13.51 -26.97
N PHE A 89 -17.68 -14.67 -26.41
CA PHE A 89 -17.92 -15.00 -25.00
C PHE A 89 -16.98 -14.21 -24.07
N ILE A 90 -15.67 -14.21 -24.35
CA ILE A 90 -14.65 -13.43 -23.62
C ILE A 90 -14.98 -11.93 -23.66
N GLU A 91 -15.37 -11.39 -24.82
CA GLU A 91 -15.75 -9.98 -24.98
C GLU A 91 -16.99 -9.62 -24.12
N ARG A 92 -17.99 -10.51 -24.07
CA ARG A 92 -19.17 -10.34 -23.20
C ARG A 92 -18.82 -10.45 -21.72
N MET A 93 -17.91 -11.34 -21.31
CA MET A 93 -17.42 -11.41 -19.93
C MET A 93 -16.65 -10.15 -19.54
N ASN A 94 -15.72 -9.69 -20.38
CA ASN A 94 -14.95 -8.47 -20.14
C ASN A 94 -15.87 -7.26 -19.97
N LYS A 95 -16.88 -7.10 -20.85
CA LYS A 95 -17.87 -6.04 -20.68
C LYS A 95 -18.69 -6.20 -19.39
N ALA A 96 -19.10 -7.41 -19.03
CA ALA A 96 -19.81 -7.65 -17.77
C ALA A 96 -18.95 -7.30 -16.55
N PHE A 97 -17.63 -7.55 -16.59
CA PHE A 97 -16.70 -7.10 -15.55
C PHE A 97 -16.56 -5.57 -15.50
N GLU A 98 -16.54 -4.88 -16.65
CA GLU A 98 -16.58 -3.41 -16.69
C GLU A 98 -17.89 -2.84 -16.11
N ASP A 99 -19.05 -3.39 -16.49
CA ASP A 99 -20.36 -2.95 -16.00
C ASP A 99 -20.52 -3.22 -14.49
N VAL A 100 -20.07 -4.38 -13.99
CA VAL A 100 -20.05 -4.71 -12.54
C VAL A 100 -19.05 -3.84 -11.79
N GLY A 101 -17.84 -3.63 -12.32
CA GLY A 101 -16.83 -2.74 -11.74
C GLY A 101 -17.31 -1.29 -11.67
N LEU A 102 -18.06 -0.83 -12.67
CA LEU A 102 -18.66 0.50 -12.69
C LEU A 102 -19.77 0.65 -11.64
N GLU A 103 -20.59 -0.37 -11.41
CA GLU A 103 -21.60 -0.37 -10.34
C GLU A 103 -20.98 -0.49 -8.94
N LEU A 104 -19.93 -1.30 -8.77
CA LEU A 104 -19.16 -1.34 -7.52
C LEU A 104 -18.49 0.02 -7.24
N ARG A 105 -17.88 0.65 -8.25
CA ARG A 105 -17.37 2.03 -8.17
C ARG A 105 -18.48 3.02 -7.81
N ARG A 106 -19.66 2.91 -8.42
CA ARG A 106 -20.84 3.76 -8.10
C ARG A 106 -21.30 3.60 -6.66
N LYS A 107 -21.34 2.37 -6.14
CA LYS A 107 -21.66 2.07 -4.72
C LYS A 107 -20.58 2.62 -3.78
N ALA A 108 -19.30 2.40 -4.07
CA ALA A 108 -18.19 2.95 -3.29
C ALA A 108 -18.21 4.49 -3.26
N MET A 109 -18.41 5.14 -4.40
CA MET A 109 -18.57 6.60 -4.50
C MET A 109 -19.75 7.10 -3.67
N LYS A 110 -20.89 6.38 -3.68
CA LYS A 110 -22.07 6.70 -2.85
C LYS A 110 -21.77 6.58 -1.36
N VAL A 111 -21.04 5.55 -0.92
CA VAL A 111 -20.60 5.40 0.49
C VAL A 111 -19.62 6.53 0.87
N MET A 112 -18.66 6.85 0.00
CA MET A 112 -17.71 7.95 0.18
C MET A 112 -18.35 9.34 0.22
N ALA A 113 -19.49 9.52 -0.44
CA ALA A 113 -20.23 10.79 -0.43
C ALA A 113 -21.22 10.91 0.75
N THR A 114 -21.72 9.79 1.29
CA THR A 114 -22.81 9.81 2.29
C THR A 114 -22.39 9.40 3.70
N LYS A 115 -21.56 8.36 3.84
CA LYS A 115 -21.07 7.86 5.14
C LYS A 115 -19.71 8.47 5.48
N LEU A 116 -18.73 8.32 4.59
CA LEU A 116 -17.35 8.76 4.82
C LEU A 116 -17.15 10.22 4.37
N LYS A 117 -17.85 11.14 5.05
CA LYS A 117 -17.72 12.59 4.85
C LYS A 117 -16.24 13.03 4.92
N PRO A 118 -15.83 14.10 4.22
CA PRO A 118 -14.49 14.65 4.32
C PRO A 118 -14.04 14.86 5.77
N PHE A 119 -12.75 14.72 6.04
CA PHE A 119 -12.22 14.96 7.38
C PHE A 119 -11.94 16.46 7.58
N GLU A 120 -12.39 17.00 8.72
CA GLU A 120 -12.25 18.40 9.10
C GLU A 120 -11.28 18.56 10.29
N GLU A 121 -10.70 19.75 10.47
CA GLU A 121 -9.66 19.99 11.49
C GLU A 121 -10.23 20.14 12.91
N ASN A 122 -11.52 20.47 13.04
CA ASN A 122 -12.25 20.49 14.31
C ASN A 122 -12.28 19.09 14.96
N THR A 123 -12.54 18.03 14.17
CA THR A 123 -12.55 16.63 14.63
C THR A 123 -11.16 16.00 14.75
N LEU A 124 -10.08 16.78 14.58
CA LEU A 124 -8.72 16.28 14.70
C LEU A 124 -8.36 15.90 16.16
N GLY A 125 -8.97 16.56 17.15
CA GLY A 125 -8.76 16.23 18.56
C GLY A 125 -9.29 14.86 18.97
N ASP A 126 -10.36 14.40 18.32
CA ASP A 126 -11.04 13.13 18.60
C ASP A 126 -10.27 11.91 18.07
N VAL A 127 -9.17 12.16 17.34
CA VAL A 127 -8.38 11.16 16.59
C VAL A 127 -6.89 11.28 16.91
N ILE A 128 -6.39 12.52 16.92
CA ILE A 128 -5.04 13.02 17.22
C ILE A 128 -4.47 12.93 18.64
N GLY A 129 -5.29 12.55 19.62
CA GLY A 129 -5.18 13.13 20.98
C GLY A 129 -5.32 14.67 20.95
N PRO A 130 -5.16 15.41 22.06
CA PRO A 130 -5.12 16.88 22.06
C PRO A 130 -3.80 17.45 21.49
N ASP A 131 -3.74 18.77 21.22
CA ASP A 131 -2.49 19.43 20.75
C ASP A 131 -1.63 19.80 21.98
N ILE A 132 -0.89 18.83 22.50
CA ILE A 132 -0.09 18.96 23.73
C ILE A 132 1.20 19.74 23.46
N VAL A 133 1.59 20.58 24.44
CA VAL A 133 2.94 21.16 24.53
C VAL A 133 3.76 20.23 25.41
N TYR A 134 4.76 19.59 24.82
CA TYR A 134 5.72 18.73 25.53
C TYR A 134 6.94 19.54 25.96
N ASP A 135 7.85 18.92 26.72
CA ASP A 135 9.10 19.54 27.15
C ASP A 135 10.13 19.70 26.02
N ASP A 136 11.16 20.53 26.27
CA ASP A 136 12.22 20.87 25.30
C ASP A 136 13.07 19.67 24.85
N GLU A 137 13.09 18.55 25.59
CA GLU A 137 13.80 17.33 25.18
C GLU A 137 12.94 16.52 24.20
N MET A 138 11.66 16.35 24.54
CA MET A 138 10.68 15.69 23.69
C MET A 138 10.48 16.44 22.35
N GLU A 139 10.34 17.76 22.37
CA GLU A 139 10.25 18.61 21.17
C GLU A 139 11.52 18.58 20.30
N ARG A 140 12.70 18.61 20.94
CA ARG A 140 13.99 18.45 20.26
C ARG A 140 14.06 17.12 19.53
N SER A 141 13.59 16.04 20.17
CA SER A 141 13.62 14.70 19.58
C SER A 141 12.72 14.54 18.35
N TRP A 142 11.69 15.37 18.18
CA TRP A 142 10.98 15.51 16.89
C TRP A 142 11.75 16.38 15.89
N THR A 143 12.38 17.46 16.36
CA THR A 143 13.13 18.40 15.50
C THR A 143 14.36 17.74 14.86
N GLU A 144 15.00 16.80 15.58
CA GLU A 144 16.15 16.02 15.13
C GLU A 144 15.75 14.69 14.44
N SER A 145 14.44 14.41 14.29
CA SER A 145 13.94 13.11 13.83
C SER A 145 14.16 12.82 12.32
N PRO A 146 14.46 11.56 11.95
CA PRO A 146 14.45 11.14 10.54
C PRO A 146 13.04 11.19 9.92
N GLU A 147 11.99 11.13 10.74
CA GLU A 147 10.60 11.39 10.36
C GLU A 147 10.45 12.81 9.79
N LEU A 148 10.83 13.84 10.55
CA LEU A 148 10.73 15.24 10.11
C LEU A 148 11.66 15.52 8.93
N ALA A 149 12.86 14.93 8.89
CA ALA A 149 13.77 15.07 7.75
C ALA A 149 13.17 14.47 6.47
N GLY A 150 12.69 13.23 6.52
CA GLY A 150 12.04 12.56 5.39
C GLY A 150 10.75 13.25 4.95
N LEU A 151 9.95 13.72 5.90
CA LEU A 151 8.73 14.48 5.65
C LEU A 151 9.01 15.83 4.97
N ASN A 152 10.08 16.52 5.36
CA ASN A 152 10.52 17.75 4.71
C ASN A 152 10.86 17.53 3.23
N MET A 153 11.50 16.40 2.90
CA MET A 153 11.84 16.02 1.53
C MET A 153 10.63 15.51 0.72
N ARG A 154 9.71 14.74 1.34
CA ARG A 154 8.72 13.89 0.61
C ARG A 154 7.29 13.96 1.18
N HIS A 155 6.82 15.15 1.54
CA HIS A 155 5.48 15.37 2.10
C HIS A 155 4.30 14.91 1.20
N GLY A 156 4.43 14.95 -0.13
CA GLY A 156 3.32 14.70 -1.06
C GLY A 156 2.67 13.31 -0.96
N PRO A 157 3.43 12.21 -1.05
CA PRO A 157 2.89 10.85 -0.90
C PRO A 157 2.32 10.59 0.50
N VAL A 158 3.01 11.07 1.54
CA VAL A 158 2.57 10.98 2.94
C VAL A 158 1.22 11.68 3.12
N MET A 159 1.03 12.85 2.50
CA MET A 159 -0.24 13.59 2.52
C MET A 159 -1.40 12.79 1.89
N ALA A 160 -1.13 11.93 0.90
CA ALA A 160 -2.15 11.05 0.33
C ALA A 160 -2.55 9.96 1.33
N VAL A 161 -1.58 9.29 1.97
CA VAL A 161 -1.83 8.27 3.00
C VAL A 161 -2.63 8.87 4.17
N TRP A 162 -2.23 10.02 4.72
CA TRP A 162 -2.93 10.69 5.82
C TRP A 162 -4.40 11.02 5.50
N LYS A 163 -4.70 11.54 4.31
CA LYS A 163 -6.09 11.85 3.90
C LYS A 163 -6.96 10.60 3.78
N ILE A 164 -6.37 9.48 3.35
CA ILE A 164 -7.08 8.19 3.27
C ILE A 164 -7.30 7.66 4.69
N CYS A 165 -6.28 7.68 5.53
CA CYS A 165 -6.38 7.19 6.90
C CYS A 165 -7.43 7.94 7.74
N LEU A 166 -7.36 9.27 7.77
CA LEU A 166 -8.33 10.10 8.48
C LEU A 166 -9.76 9.92 7.95
N ARG A 167 -9.94 9.78 6.62
CA ARG A 167 -11.29 9.68 6.02
C ARG A 167 -11.90 8.28 6.09
N MET A 168 -11.11 7.23 5.87
CA MET A 168 -11.53 5.82 5.84
C MET A 168 -11.60 5.21 7.24
N PHE A 169 -10.52 5.37 8.03
CA PHE A 169 -10.31 4.66 9.31
C PHE A 169 -10.48 5.55 10.54
N ARG A 170 -10.57 6.87 10.38
CA ARG A 170 -10.64 7.85 11.48
C ARG A 170 -9.47 7.71 12.48
N CYS A 171 -8.30 7.35 11.97
CA CYS A 171 -7.04 7.27 12.74
C CYS A 171 -5.88 7.92 11.96
N SER A 172 -4.78 8.18 12.64
CA SER A 172 -3.49 8.49 12.01
C SER A 172 -2.90 7.25 11.33
N PRO A 173 -2.19 7.39 10.21
CA PRO A 173 -1.50 6.25 9.61
C PRO A 173 -0.23 5.86 10.41
N LEU A 174 0.29 6.74 11.28
CA LEU A 174 1.37 6.36 12.21
C LEU A 174 0.79 5.49 13.35
N ALA A 175 -0.43 5.75 13.81
CA ALA A 175 -1.15 4.86 14.73
C ALA A 175 -1.42 3.46 14.15
N ILE A 176 -1.36 3.29 12.81
CA ILE A 176 -1.43 1.97 12.16
C ILE A 176 -0.04 1.30 12.09
N ILE A 177 1.02 2.07 11.83
CA ILE A 177 2.39 1.56 11.69
C ILE A 177 3.25 2.15 12.81
N THR A 178 3.03 1.65 14.02
CA THR A 178 3.69 2.00 15.28
C THR A 178 4.11 0.73 16.02
N PRO A 179 5.23 0.75 16.79
CA PRO A 179 5.63 -0.38 17.63
C PRO A 179 4.55 -0.81 18.63
N LEU A 180 3.68 0.11 19.08
CA LEU A 180 2.53 -0.20 19.95
C LEU A 180 1.53 -1.17 19.30
N ASN A 181 1.41 -1.16 17.97
CA ASN A 181 0.61 -2.10 17.18
C ASN A 181 1.50 -3.16 16.48
N ALA A 182 2.68 -3.44 17.04
CA ALA A 182 3.65 -4.41 16.55
C ALA A 182 4.01 -4.26 15.07
N LEU A 183 4.00 -3.03 14.52
CA LEU A 183 4.28 -2.76 13.11
C LEU A 183 5.33 -1.66 12.97
N ALA A 184 6.40 -1.93 12.22
CA ALA A 184 7.45 -0.95 11.95
C ALA A 184 7.85 -0.96 10.47
N TYR A 185 8.11 0.21 9.90
CA TYR A 185 8.47 0.35 8.48
C TYR A 185 9.93 -0.03 8.23
N GLN A 186 10.15 -0.99 7.33
CA GLN A 186 11.47 -1.35 6.80
C GLN A 186 11.65 -0.79 5.38
N PRO A 187 12.65 0.09 5.14
CA PRO A 187 13.04 0.50 3.78
C PRO A 187 13.56 -0.69 2.96
N MET A 188 13.21 -0.76 1.67
CA MET A 188 13.69 -1.83 0.77
C MET A 188 15.02 -1.50 0.06
N THR A 189 16.00 -0.91 0.77
CA THR A 189 17.36 -0.79 0.20
C THR A 189 18.14 -2.10 0.40
N PRO A 190 19.18 -2.38 -0.42
CA PRO A 190 20.00 -3.59 -0.26
C PRO A 190 20.68 -3.70 1.11
N THR A 191 20.99 -2.56 1.75
CA THR A 191 21.50 -2.50 3.12
C THR A 191 20.39 -2.73 4.16
N ALA A 192 19.22 -2.11 3.96
CA ALA A 192 18.14 -2.10 4.95
C ALA A 192 17.42 -3.44 5.14
N ARG A 193 17.48 -4.38 4.17
CA ARG A 193 16.89 -5.72 4.35
C ARG A 193 17.55 -6.53 5.48
N ARG A 194 18.82 -6.26 5.80
CA ARG A 194 19.64 -7.05 6.72
C ARG A 194 20.18 -6.28 7.93
N ALA A 195 19.96 -4.96 7.97
CA ALA A 195 20.35 -4.13 9.11
C ALA A 195 19.30 -4.20 10.24
N PRO A 196 19.71 -4.09 11.52
CA PRO A 196 18.79 -3.92 12.64
C PRO A 196 17.84 -2.72 12.44
N MET A 197 16.58 -2.81 12.90
CA MET A 197 15.60 -1.71 12.77
C MET A 197 16.09 -0.38 13.38
N ALA A 198 16.97 -0.42 14.40
CA ALA A 198 17.59 0.77 14.97
C ALA A 198 18.48 1.56 13.98
N GLU A 199 19.01 0.89 12.95
CA GLU A 199 19.81 1.51 11.88
C GLU A 199 18.94 1.96 10.68
N LEU A 200 17.65 1.61 10.66
CA LEU A 200 16.74 1.87 9.54
C LEU A 200 16.14 3.28 9.57
N SER A 201 17.02 4.27 9.70
CA SER A 201 16.71 5.69 9.66
C SER A 201 16.12 6.11 8.30
N GLY A 202 14.79 6.25 8.23
CA GLY A 202 14.14 6.87 7.08
C GLY A 202 12.62 6.80 7.11
N PHE A 203 11.97 7.96 6.89
CA PHE A 203 10.53 8.03 6.71
C PHE A 203 10.05 7.33 5.42
N TRP A 204 8.74 7.07 5.31
CA TRP A 204 8.15 6.22 4.28
C TRP A 204 8.55 6.59 2.83
N GLY A 205 8.98 5.58 2.08
CA GLY A 205 9.36 5.71 0.67
C GLY A 205 8.19 6.03 -0.25
N GLN A 206 8.51 6.55 -1.45
CA GLN A 206 7.53 6.88 -2.49
C GLN A 206 6.66 5.69 -2.90
N THR A 207 7.28 4.52 -3.14
CA THR A 207 6.60 3.27 -3.50
C THR A 207 5.74 2.77 -2.34
N PHE A 208 6.30 2.74 -1.12
CA PHE A 208 5.57 2.35 0.08
C PHE A 208 4.31 3.20 0.29
N CYS A 209 4.43 4.53 0.26
CA CYS A 209 3.27 5.44 0.35
C CYS A 209 2.24 5.23 -0.76
N ALA A 210 2.67 4.96 -2.00
CA ALA A 210 1.77 4.76 -3.13
C ALA A 210 0.98 3.46 -3.01
N ASN A 211 1.66 2.36 -2.69
CA ASN A 211 1.05 1.04 -2.48
C ASN A 211 0.12 1.07 -1.26
N LEU A 212 0.58 1.68 -0.15
CA LEU A 212 -0.17 1.86 1.09
C LEU A 212 -1.47 2.65 0.86
N ALA A 213 -1.36 3.83 0.23
CA ALA A 213 -2.53 4.64 -0.14
C ALA A 213 -3.52 3.88 -1.04
N ARG A 214 -3.01 3.08 -1.99
CA ARG A 214 -3.83 2.27 -2.88
C ARG A 214 -4.60 1.19 -2.12
N ILE A 215 -3.94 0.35 -1.30
CA ILE A 215 -4.63 -0.72 -0.56
C ILE A 215 -5.55 -0.18 0.54
N MET A 216 -5.17 0.88 1.25
CA MET A 216 -6.00 1.49 2.32
C MET A 216 -7.33 2.06 1.82
N SER A 217 -7.42 2.42 0.53
CA SER A 217 -8.66 2.92 -0.08
C SER A 217 -9.70 1.83 -0.35
N HIS A 218 -9.34 0.55 -0.18
CA HIS A 218 -10.20 -0.58 -0.53
C HIS A 218 -11.27 -0.87 0.52
N SER A 219 -12.45 -1.30 0.09
CA SER A 219 -13.60 -1.49 0.97
C SER A 219 -13.60 -2.80 1.77
N VAL A 220 -12.66 -3.73 1.54
CA VAL A 220 -12.57 -4.99 2.31
C VAL A 220 -12.23 -4.75 3.79
N TRP A 221 -11.63 -3.61 4.12
CA TRP A 221 -11.34 -3.22 5.50
C TRP A 221 -12.57 -2.68 6.23
N GLU A 222 -13.70 -2.47 5.54
CA GLU A 222 -15.00 -2.01 6.06
C GLU A 222 -15.00 -0.64 6.81
N GLY A 223 -13.84 0.02 6.91
CA GLY A 223 -13.59 1.23 7.71
C GLY A 223 -12.88 0.97 9.04
N ASP A 224 -12.56 -0.29 9.35
CA ASP A 224 -11.82 -0.70 10.54
C ASP A 224 -10.30 -0.79 10.30
N PRO A 225 -9.47 -0.03 11.04
CA PRO A 225 -8.01 -0.17 10.95
C PRO A 225 -7.48 -1.49 11.52
N MET A 226 -8.20 -2.20 12.39
CA MET A 226 -7.74 -3.46 12.99
C MET A 226 -7.71 -4.58 11.94
N LEU A 227 -8.74 -4.69 11.09
CA LEU A 227 -8.74 -5.55 9.90
C LEU A 227 -7.54 -5.26 8.97
N PHE A 228 -7.18 -4.00 8.80
CA PHE A 228 -6.05 -3.62 7.95
C PHE A 228 -4.69 -3.96 8.58
N MET A 229 -4.49 -3.66 9.88
CA MET A 229 -3.29 -4.06 10.62
C MET A 229 -3.11 -5.58 10.67
N MET A 230 -4.20 -6.34 10.85
CA MET A 230 -4.18 -7.80 10.80
C MET A 230 -3.64 -8.31 9.46
N ALA A 231 -4.02 -7.69 8.33
CA ALA A 231 -3.49 -8.05 7.01
C ALA A 231 -2.01 -7.64 6.82
N LEU A 232 -1.59 -6.48 7.33
CA LEU A 232 -0.18 -6.05 7.29
C LEU A 232 0.72 -7.01 8.09
N GLN A 233 0.34 -7.33 9.34
CA GLN A 233 1.08 -8.24 10.19
C GLN A 233 1.13 -9.65 9.57
N PHE A 234 0.00 -10.17 9.08
CA PHE A 234 -0.08 -11.49 8.46
C PHE A 234 0.76 -11.61 7.18
N ALA A 235 0.85 -10.54 6.37
CA ALA A 235 1.74 -10.52 5.20
C ALA A 235 3.21 -10.70 5.59
N VAL A 236 3.69 -9.96 6.59
CA VAL A 236 5.06 -10.09 7.11
C VAL A 236 5.27 -11.49 7.70
N ILE A 237 4.35 -11.96 8.56
CA ILE A 237 4.39 -13.30 9.18
C ILE A 237 4.56 -14.41 8.12
N CYS A 238 3.81 -14.34 7.02
CA CYS A 238 3.94 -15.28 5.91
C CYS A 238 5.28 -15.15 5.16
N ARG A 239 5.76 -13.92 4.93
CA ARG A 239 7.04 -13.69 4.23
C ARG A 239 8.24 -14.17 5.05
N THR A 240 8.22 -14.03 6.37
CA THR A 240 9.39 -14.31 7.21
C THR A 240 9.33 -15.64 7.96
N ASP A 241 8.30 -16.48 7.71
CA ASP A 241 7.94 -17.65 8.54
C ASP A 241 8.02 -17.33 10.05
N ASP A 242 7.39 -16.21 10.45
CA ASP A 242 7.35 -15.85 11.87
C ASP A 242 6.45 -16.84 12.61
N ARG A 243 7.01 -17.45 13.65
CA ARG A 243 6.35 -18.43 14.51
C ARG A 243 6.33 -17.99 15.97
N ARG A 244 6.54 -16.71 16.27
CA ARG A 244 6.17 -16.15 17.59
C ARG A 244 4.65 -16.26 17.76
N VAL A 245 4.17 -16.37 19.00
CA VAL A 245 2.72 -16.33 19.29
C VAL A 245 2.16 -14.97 18.86
N TRP A 246 1.37 -14.96 17.77
CA TRP A 246 0.87 -13.72 17.18
C TRP A 246 -0.30 -13.15 17.98
N LYS A 247 -0.07 -11.97 18.58
CA LYS A 247 -1.12 -11.14 19.20
C LYS A 247 -2.00 -10.50 18.12
N MET A 248 -2.82 -11.33 17.46
CA MET A 248 -3.67 -10.91 16.34
C MET A 248 -4.64 -9.77 16.77
N PRO A 249 -4.77 -8.67 16.00
CA PRO A 249 -5.67 -7.56 16.31
C PRO A 249 -7.12 -8.02 16.48
N ASP A 250 -7.92 -7.30 17.27
CA ASP A 250 -9.30 -7.74 17.59
C ASP A 250 -10.33 -7.37 16.53
N ALA A 251 -10.06 -7.88 15.32
CA ALA A 251 -10.86 -7.73 14.10
C ALA A 251 -11.48 -9.06 13.64
N ALA A 252 -11.34 -10.13 14.44
CA ALA A 252 -11.55 -11.51 14.06
C ALA A 252 -13.04 -11.94 14.06
N THR A 253 -13.85 -11.29 13.21
CA THR A 253 -15.32 -11.43 13.19
C THR A 253 -15.86 -12.80 12.72
N CYS A 254 -15.03 -13.67 12.13
CA CYS A 254 -15.46 -14.98 11.64
C CYS A 254 -14.79 -16.15 12.38
N GLU A 255 -15.50 -17.27 12.41
CA GLU A 255 -15.16 -18.47 13.17
C GLU A 255 -13.75 -19.02 12.87
N ALA A 256 -13.34 -19.05 11.60
CA ALA A 256 -12.00 -19.51 11.22
C ALA A 256 -10.86 -18.65 11.85
N LEU A 257 -11.08 -17.34 12.03
CA LEU A 257 -10.13 -16.46 12.71
C LEU A 257 -10.25 -16.58 14.23
N THR A 258 -11.47 -16.75 14.76
CA THR A 258 -11.69 -17.05 16.18
C THR A 258 -11.00 -18.36 16.60
N ASN A 259 -11.03 -19.39 15.75
CA ASN A 259 -10.40 -20.69 16.00
C ASN A 259 -8.87 -20.61 15.81
N LEU A 260 -8.37 -19.79 14.89
CA LEU A 260 -6.94 -19.46 14.81
C LEU A 260 -6.46 -18.76 16.09
N ARG A 261 -7.20 -17.77 16.59
CA ARG A 261 -6.89 -17.08 17.87
C ARG A 261 -6.77 -18.10 19.00
N LYS A 262 -7.82 -18.90 19.25
CA LYS A 262 -7.83 -19.94 20.29
C LYS A 262 -6.64 -20.92 20.18
N ALA A 263 -6.23 -21.27 18.95
CA ALA A 263 -5.10 -22.17 18.73
C ALA A 263 -3.74 -21.54 19.11
N MET A 264 -3.59 -20.23 18.92
CA MET A 264 -2.40 -19.48 19.35
C MET A 264 -2.43 -19.18 20.85
N ASP A 265 -3.58 -18.80 21.41
CA ASP A 265 -3.77 -18.57 22.85
C ASP A 265 -3.55 -19.85 23.68
N SER A 266 -3.75 -21.03 23.07
CA SER A 266 -3.51 -22.35 23.69
C SER A 266 -2.05 -22.81 23.58
N ALA A 267 -1.19 -22.11 22.83
CA ALA A 267 0.20 -22.48 22.66
C ALA A 267 1.01 -22.18 23.94
N LYS A 268 1.73 -23.18 24.43
CA LYS A 268 2.60 -23.07 25.62
C LYS A 268 4.07 -22.86 25.28
N GLU A 269 4.41 -22.89 24.00
CA GLU A 269 5.77 -22.78 23.47
C GLU A 269 5.98 -21.36 22.94
N GLU A 270 7.15 -20.77 23.20
CA GLU A 270 7.52 -19.43 22.71
C GLU A 270 7.56 -19.36 21.17
N ARG A 271 7.81 -20.51 20.53
CA ARG A 271 7.78 -20.71 19.08
C ARG A 271 6.70 -21.74 18.73
N LEU A 272 5.78 -21.36 17.85
CA LEU A 272 4.73 -22.21 17.30
C LEU A 272 5.34 -23.35 16.44
N PRO A 273 4.85 -24.60 16.56
CA PRO A 273 5.40 -25.74 15.82
C PRO A 273 5.13 -25.65 14.31
N LEU A 274 3.97 -25.10 13.93
CA LEU A 274 3.56 -24.85 12.55
C LEU A 274 3.67 -23.35 12.22
N CYS A 275 3.82 -23.02 10.94
CA CYS A 275 3.68 -21.63 10.51
C CYS A 275 2.20 -21.18 10.65
N ILE A 276 1.98 -19.88 10.91
CA ILE A 276 0.65 -19.35 11.19
C ILE A 276 -0.33 -19.55 10.01
N HIS A 277 0.16 -19.59 8.77
CA HIS A 277 -0.64 -19.97 7.60
C HIS A 277 -1.21 -21.41 7.71
N LYS A 278 -0.43 -22.38 8.22
CA LYS A 278 -0.92 -23.75 8.40
C LYS A 278 -1.91 -23.87 9.55
N MET A 279 -1.64 -23.20 10.68
CA MET A 279 -2.62 -23.09 11.77
C MET A 279 -3.92 -22.42 11.31
N HIS A 280 -3.84 -21.46 10.38
CA HIS A 280 -5.00 -20.81 9.77
C HIS A 280 -5.78 -21.75 8.84
N GLN A 281 -5.10 -22.62 8.08
CA GLN A 281 -5.77 -23.66 7.30
C GLN A 281 -6.47 -24.69 8.21
N ASP A 282 -5.79 -25.21 9.23
CA ASP A 282 -6.39 -26.11 10.22
C ASP A 282 -7.61 -25.49 10.92
N ALA A 283 -7.61 -24.17 11.14
CA ALA A 283 -8.72 -23.43 11.74
C ALA A 283 -9.87 -23.13 10.75
N ARG A 284 -9.59 -23.05 9.44
CA ARG A 284 -10.58 -22.93 8.37
C ARG A 284 -11.30 -24.25 8.13
N ASP A 285 -10.56 -25.35 8.10
CA ASP A 285 -11.13 -26.68 7.86
C ASP A 285 -12.10 -27.08 8.98
N LYS A 286 -11.70 -26.86 10.25
CA LYS A 286 -12.56 -27.05 11.44
C LYS A 286 -13.84 -26.20 11.44
N ALA A 287 -13.83 -25.02 10.79
CA ALA A 287 -15.03 -24.19 10.64
C ALA A 287 -15.91 -24.62 9.44
N GLY A 288 -15.34 -25.34 8.48
CA GLY A 288 -16.05 -25.84 7.31
C GLY A 288 -17.04 -26.97 7.63
N ASP A 289 -16.73 -27.80 8.63
CA ASP A 289 -17.58 -28.91 9.08
C ASP A 289 -18.96 -28.43 9.58
N ASP A 290 -19.02 -27.28 10.26
CA ASP A 290 -20.26 -26.62 10.72
C ASP A 290 -21.02 -25.85 9.61
N LYS A 291 -20.63 -26.06 8.34
CA LYS A 291 -21.25 -25.52 7.11
C LYS A 291 -21.18 -24.00 6.94
N LEU A 292 -20.57 -23.27 7.88
CA LEU A 292 -20.32 -21.85 7.75
C LEU A 292 -19.09 -21.61 6.86
N ARG A 293 -19.29 -20.96 5.71
CA ARG A 293 -18.17 -20.57 4.85
C ARG A 293 -17.29 -19.55 5.59
N PRO A 294 -15.95 -19.71 5.61
CA PRO A 294 -15.06 -18.73 6.22
C PRO A 294 -15.27 -17.32 5.67
N GLY A 295 -15.18 -16.32 6.54
CA GLY A 295 -15.42 -14.92 6.19
C GLY A 295 -14.42 -14.35 5.17
N ILE A 296 -14.78 -13.23 4.53
CA ILE A 296 -14.01 -12.65 3.42
C ILE A 296 -12.55 -12.37 3.79
N HIS A 297 -12.27 -11.88 5.00
CA HIS A 297 -10.92 -11.61 5.50
C HIS A 297 -10.11 -12.90 5.67
N SER A 298 -10.74 -13.97 6.19
CA SER A 298 -10.10 -15.28 6.26
C SER A 298 -9.80 -15.86 4.88
N ASN A 299 -10.63 -15.60 3.87
CA ASN A 299 -10.34 -16.05 2.50
C ASN A 299 -9.25 -15.21 1.83
N LEU A 300 -9.22 -13.90 2.10
CA LEU A 300 -8.16 -13.01 1.63
C LEU A 300 -6.81 -13.37 2.24
N MET A 301 -6.75 -13.69 3.54
CA MET A 301 -5.53 -14.17 4.21
C MET A 301 -5.04 -15.51 3.65
N ASP A 302 -5.93 -16.49 3.50
CA ASP A 302 -5.58 -17.81 2.91
C ASP A 302 -5.14 -17.70 1.43
N HIS A 303 -5.66 -16.70 0.69
CA HIS A 303 -5.19 -16.38 -0.66
C HIS A 303 -3.85 -15.65 -0.68
N LEU A 304 -3.68 -14.65 0.19
CA LEU A 304 -2.43 -13.89 0.38
C LEU A 304 -1.25 -14.81 0.73
N ALA A 305 -1.46 -15.75 1.66
CA ALA A 305 -0.43 -16.71 2.05
C ALA A 305 -0.05 -17.72 0.94
N ARG A 306 -0.94 -18.00 -0.02
CA ARG A 306 -0.60 -18.80 -1.22
C ARG A 306 0.23 -18.03 -2.25
N LEU A 307 0.22 -16.70 -2.20
CA LEU A 307 0.97 -15.84 -3.13
C LEU A 307 2.37 -15.49 -2.58
N ILE A 308 2.55 -15.51 -1.26
CA ILE A 308 3.81 -15.12 -0.61
C ILE A 308 4.82 -16.27 -0.64
N GLU A 309 5.96 -16.02 -1.28
CA GLU A 309 7.18 -16.81 -1.12
C GLU A 309 7.88 -16.43 0.19
N VAL A 310 8.43 -17.42 0.91
CA VAL A 310 9.16 -17.20 2.16
C VAL A 310 10.57 -16.66 1.85
N GLU A 311 10.95 -15.55 2.49
CA GLU A 311 12.25 -14.90 2.34
C GLU A 311 13.26 -15.49 3.35
N GLU A 312 14.32 -16.12 2.86
CA GLU A 312 15.38 -16.68 3.71
C GLU A 312 16.23 -15.58 4.37
N GLY A 313 16.29 -15.59 5.71
CA GLY A 313 17.20 -14.74 6.46
C GLY A 313 16.82 -14.55 7.93
N SER A 314 17.59 -13.73 8.62
CA SER A 314 17.14 -13.08 9.86
C SER A 314 16.42 -11.79 9.49
N HIS A 315 15.24 -11.58 10.09
CA HIS A 315 14.41 -10.40 9.86
C HIS A 315 14.31 -9.60 11.17
N PRO A 316 14.27 -8.26 11.15
CA PRO A 316 14.09 -7.48 12.36
C PRO A 316 12.74 -7.77 13.03
N THR A 317 12.80 -8.22 14.28
CA THR A 317 11.65 -8.65 15.08
C THR A 317 11.37 -7.74 16.28
N GLU A 318 12.20 -6.72 16.49
CA GLU A 318 12.10 -5.71 17.54
C GLU A 318 12.44 -4.31 16.98
N PHE A 319 11.77 -3.27 17.51
CA PHE A 319 12.13 -1.86 17.29
C PHE A 319 11.77 -1.04 18.54
N GLN A 320 12.69 -0.17 18.98
CA GLN A 320 12.52 0.71 20.15
C GLN A 320 12.13 -0.02 21.46
N GLY A 321 12.57 -1.29 21.65
CA GLY A 321 12.23 -2.10 22.82
C GLY A 321 10.91 -2.89 22.71
N PHE A 322 10.19 -2.78 21.58
CA PHE A 322 8.92 -3.46 21.35
C PHE A 322 9.04 -4.55 20.27
N PRO A 323 8.37 -5.71 20.42
CA PRO A 323 8.32 -6.72 19.38
C PRO A 323 7.47 -6.22 18.19
N VAL A 324 8.03 -6.27 16.99
CA VAL A 324 7.38 -5.78 15.76
C VAL A 324 7.46 -6.78 14.60
N TYR A 325 6.61 -6.54 13.61
CA TYR A 325 6.68 -7.09 12.26
C TYR A 325 7.20 -5.98 11.32
N ALA A 326 8.36 -6.23 10.70
CA ALA A 326 9.02 -5.29 9.80
C ALA A 326 8.34 -5.26 8.42
N VAL A 327 7.40 -4.32 8.24
CA VAL A 327 6.59 -4.16 7.03
C VAL A 327 7.29 -3.28 5.98
N ASN A 328 7.36 -3.78 4.75
CA ASN A 328 8.03 -3.11 3.64
C ASN A 328 7.13 -3.03 2.39
N ALA A 329 7.64 -2.54 1.26
CA ALA A 329 6.80 -2.30 0.07
C ALA A 329 6.33 -3.59 -0.63
N GLN A 330 7.08 -4.69 -0.50
CA GLN A 330 6.72 -6.01 -1.03
C GLN A 330 5.48 -6.55 -0.30
N ASP A 331 5.39 -6.41 1.02
CA ASP A 331 4.21 -6.83 1.79
C ASP A 331 2.93 -6.15 1.29
N LEU A 332 3.02 -4.85 0.97
CA LEU A 332 1.92 -4.07 0.40
C LEU A 332 1.57 -4.53 -1.03
N GLU A 333 2.56 -4.91 -1.84
CA GLU A 333 2.38 -5.44 -3.21
C GLU A 333 1.74 -6.82 -3.19
N MET A 334 2.07 -7.66 -2.21
CA MET A 334 1.42 -8.96 -2.00
C MET A 334 -0.03 -8.80 -1.54
N ILE A 335 -0.33 -7.90 -0.61
CA ILE A 335 -1.71 -7.56 -0.21
C ILE A 335 -2.49 -7.00 -1.40
N GLN A 336 -1.89 -6.10 -2.18
CA GLN A 336 -2.54 -5.56 -3.38
C GLN A 336 -2.83 -6.66 -4.40
N THR A 337 -1.89 -7.57 -4.66
CA THR A 337 -2.04 -8.69 -5.58
C THR A 337 -3.09 -9.68 -5.09
N ALA A 338 -3.16 -9.95 -3.78
CA ALA A 338 -4.20 -10.78 -3.20
C ALA A 338 -5.59 -10.18 -3.42
N ILE A 339 -5.78 -8.87 -3.21
CA ILE A 339 -7.06 -8.20 -3.47
C ILE A 339 -7.38 -8.17 -4.97
N ASP A 340 -6.41 -7.81 -5.81
CA ASP A 340 -6.58 -7.66 -7.27
C ASP A 340 -6.82 -9.01 -7.99
N THR A 341 -6.52 -10.15 -7.35
CA THR A 341 -6.68 -11.51 -7.93
C THR A 341 -7.68 -12.42 -7.22
N TYR A 342 -8.16 -12.07 -6.02
CA TYR A 342 -9.06 -12.94 -5.26
C TYR A 342 -10.41 -13.11 -5.96
N SER A 343 -10.71 -14.37 -6.30
CA SER A 343 -11.80 -14.78 -7.18
C SER A 343 -12.47 -16.05 -6.68
N ASP A 344 -13.67 -16.33 -7.18
CA ASP A 344 -14.37 -17.59 -6.91
C ASP A 344 -13.87 -18.76 -7.78
N ASN A 345 -14.39 -19.96 -7.53
CA ASN A 345 -14.02 -21.19 -8.25
C ASN A 345 -14.34 -21.15 -9.76
N SER A 346 -15.07 -20.13 -10.23
CA SER A 346 -15.37 -19.84 -11.63
C SER A 346 -14.55 -18.68 -12.22
N GLY A 347 -13.60 -18.13 -11.46
CA GLY A 347 -12.70 -17.06 -11.90
C GLY A 347 -13.30 -15.65 -11.86
N PHE A 348 -14.48 -15.46 -11.26
CA PHE A 348 -15.06 -14.13 -11.10
C PHE A 348 -14.40 -13.42 -9.90
N PRO A 349 -13.88 -12.19 -10.05
CA PRO A 349 -13.24 -11.46 -8.95
C PRO A 349 -14.29 -11.09 -7.90
N LEU A 350 -14.01 -11.44 -6.64
CA LEU A 350 -14.91 -11.23 -5.50
C LEU A 350 -14.69 -9.87 -4.81
N LEU A 351 -13.58 -9.20 -5.12
CA LEU A 351 -13.22 -7.88 -4.61
C LEU A 351 -13.05 -6.88 -5.76
N LEU A 352 -13.29 -5.60 -5.49
CA LEU A 352 -13.02 -4.51 -6.44
C LEU A 352 -11.49 -4.36 -6.63
N PRO A 353 -10.95 -4.24 -7.84
CA PRO A 353 -9.52 -3.96 -8.02
C PRO A 353 -9.10 -2.69 -7.28
N THR A 354 -7.99 -2.76 -6.55
CA THR A 354 -7.43 -1.68 -5.71
C THR A 354 -7.20 -0.39 -6.50
N ALA A 355 -6.89 -0.47 -7.80
CA ALA A 355 -6.86 0.67 -8.71
C ALA A 355 -8.20 1.44 -8.75
N MET A 356 -9.32 0.72 -8.93
CA MET A 356 -10.66 1.31 -9.02
C MET A 356 -11.13 1.85 -7.67
N ALA A 357 -10.75 1.22 -6.56
CA ALA A 357 -10.99 1.74 -5.21
C ALA A 357 -10.25 3.06 -4.99
N TYR A 358 -8.96 3.12 -5.32
CA TYR A 358 -8.14 4.32 -5.18
C TYR A 358 -8.59 5.45 -6.10
N GLU A 359 -8.91 5.14 -7.36
CA GLU A 359 -9.56 6.11 -8.26
C GLU A 359 -10.91 6.60 -7.73
N GLY A 360 -11.71 5.72 -7.11
CA GLY A 360 -12.97 6.09 -6.45
C GLY A 360 -12.76 7.05 -5.29
N PHE A 361 -11.76 6.78 -4.44
CA PHE A 361 -11.33 7.69 -3.37
C PHE A 361 -10.91 9.06 -3.93
N ILE A 362 -10.01 9.08 -4.92
CA ILE A 362 -9.52 10.32 -5.56
C ILE A 362 -10.67 11.09 -6.24
N SER A 363 -11.62 10.39 -6.86
CA SER A 363 -12.83 10.98 -7.46
C SER A 363 -13.77 11.58 -6.40
N CYS A 364 -13.76 11.06 -5.17
CA CYS A 364 -14.56 11.54 -4.04
C CYS A 364 -13.83 12.55 -3.12
N ARG A 365 -12.53 12.79 -3.36
CA ARG A 365 -11.68 13.66 -2.54
C ARG A 365 -12.05 15.12 -2.81
N ALA A 366 -12.83 15.69 -1.89
CA ALA A 366 -13.13 17.11 -1.89
C ALA A 366 -11.83 17.91 -1.65
N THR A 367 -11.81 19.17 -2.07
CA THR A 367 -10.69 20.10 -1.80
C THR A 367 -10.44 20.35 -0.31
N ASN A 368 -11.34 19.91 0.56
CA ASN A 368 -11.40 20.29 1.96
C ASN A 368 -10.72 19.29 2.92
N ASP A 369 -10.53 18.03 2.49
CA ASP A 369 -9.89 16.96 3.28
C ASP A 369 -8.53 17.43 3.81
N VAL A 370 -8.31 17.39 5.13
CA VAL A 370 -7.03 17.73 5.78
C VAL A 370 -6.04 16.55 5.77
N PRO A 371 -4.72 16.77 5.86
CA PRO A 371 -3.99 18.05 5.89
C PRO A 371 -3.89 18.72 4.51
N ARG A 372 -4.11 20.03 4.44
CA ARG A 372 -4.23 20.81 3.19
C ARG A 372 -2.89 21.28 2.60
N GLY A 373 -1.85 21.38 3.43
CA GLY A 373 -0.50 21.82 3.06
C GLY A 373 0.58 21.05 3.83
N LYS A 374 1.85 21.30 3.49
CA LYS A 374 3.01 20.63 4.11
C LYS A 374 3.10 20.95 5.61
N GLU A 375 2.79 22.18 5.98
CA GLU A 375 2.89 22.76 7.31
C GLU A 375 1.87 22.10 8.25
N GLN A 376 0.63 21.94 7.76
CA GLN A 376 -0.42 21.23 8.49
C GLN A 376 -0.08 19.74 8.66
N LEU A 377 0.47 19.10 7.62
CA LEU A 377 0.94 17.71 7.72
C LEU A 377 2.09 17.56 8.73
N ILE A 378 3.05 18.48 8.77
CA ILE A 378 4.13 18.51 9.77
C ILE A 378 3.56 18.60 11.19
N ARG A 379 2.58 19.48 11.44
CA ARG A 379 1.92 19.57 12.74
C ARG A 379 1.19 18.27 13.11
N PHE A 380 0.51 17.64 12.15
CA PHE A 380 -0.20 16.38 12.39
C PHE A 380 0.77 15.24 12.73
N CYS A 381 1.85 15.09 11.94
CA CYS A 381 2.90 14.10 12.22
C CYS A 381 3.62 14.36 13.55
N ARG A 382 3.93 15.62 13.90
CA ARG A 382 4.55 15.97 15.19
C ARG A 382 3.72 15.49 16.37
N ARG A 383 2.45 15.92 16.41
CA ARG A 383 1.53 15.67 17.52
C ARG A 383 1.42 14.17 17.82
N GLU A 384 1.17 13.39 16.78
CA GLU A 384 1.12 11.93 16.83
C GLU A 384 2.47 11.31 17.23
N PHE A 385 3.59 11.75 16.64
CA PHE A 385 4.92 11.19 16.94
C PHE A 385 5.30 11.39 18.42
N LEU A 386 5.01 12.56 18.98
CA LEU A 386 5.30 12.86 20.39
C LEU A 386 4.38 12.07 21.33
N ASP A 387 3.09 11.95 21.00
CA ASP A 387 2.09 11.18 21.76
C ASP A 387 2.42 9.66 21.77
N GLN A 388 2.70 9.08 20.59
CA GLN A 388 3.19 7.70 20.45
C GLN A 388 4.50 7.48 21.22
N LYS A 389 5.45 8.42 21.12
CA LYS A 389 6.74 8.33 21.84
C LYS A 389 6.54 8.37 23.35
N LYS A 390 5.66 9.24 23.86
CA LYS A 390 5.33 9.34 25.28
C LYS A 390 4.71 8.04 25.80
N MET A 391 3.71 7.49 25.10
CA MET A 391 3.14 6.17 25.42
C MET A 391 4.19 5.06 25.44
N MET A 392 5.09 5.02 24.45
CA MET A 392 6.18 4.02 24.41
C MET A 392 7.14 4.16 25.60
N GLN A 393 7.51 5.38 25.99
CA GLN A 393 8.36 5.61 27.16
C GLN A 393 7.69 5.18 28.46
N ASP A 394 6.40 5.48 28.64
CA ASP A 394 5.67 5.13 29.85
C ASP A 394 5.49 3.61 30.00
N ILE A 395 5.14 2.90 28.91
CA ILE A 395 5.04 1.43 28.91
C ILE A 395 6.39 0.77 29.23
N LEU A 396 7.51 1.32 28.72
CA LEU A 396 8.84 0.80 29.03
C LEU A 396 9.26 1.10 30.49
N ALA A 397 8.86 2.24 31.05
CA ALA A 397 9.11 2.57 32.45
C ALA A 397 8.36 1.63 33.40
N ASP A 398 7.07 1.38 33.15
CA ASP A 398 6.25 0.42 33.91
C ASP A 398 6.82 -1.01 33.79
N SER A 399 7.25 -1.41 32.59
CA SER A 399 7.86 -2.73 32.34
C SER A 399 9.22 -2.90 33.03
N GLY A 400 9.96 -1.81 33.25
CA GLY A 400 11.24 -1.79 33.96
C GLY A 400 11.13 -1.76 35.49
N GLY A 401 9.91 -1.70 36.05
CA GLY A 401 9.66 -1.44 37.47
C GLY A 401 10.14 -2.52 38.46
N ILE A 402 10.55 -3.71 38.01
CA ILE A 402 11.12 -4.75 38.87
C ILE A 402 12.61 -4.46 39.10
N SER A 403 12.88 -3.47 39.96
CA SER A 403 14.23 -3.19 40.44
C SER A 403 14.77 -4.38 41.25
N PRO A 404 15.99 -4.88 40.96
CA PRO A 404 16.66 -5.81 41.86
C PRO A 404 17.01 -5.08 43.17
N GLN A 405 16.40 -5.51 44.27
CA GLN A 405 16.89 -5.20 45.62
C GLN A 405 18.30 -5.79 45.83
N PRO A 406 19.13 -5.17 46.68
CA PRO A 406 20.60 -5.22 46.59
C PRO A 406 21.26 -6.54 47.01
#